data_AF-A0A967T0V7-F1
#
_entry.id   AF-A0A967T0V7-F1
#
_cell.length_a   1.000
_cell.length_b   1.000
_cell.length_c   1.000
_cell.angle_alpha   90.00
_cell.angle_beta   90.00
_cell.angle_gamma   90.00
#
_symmetry.space_group_name_H-M   'P 1'
#
loop_
_entity.id
_entity.type
_entity.pdbx_description
1 polymer ?
#
loop_
_entity_poly.entity_id
_entity_poly.type
_entity_poly.pdbx_seq_one_letter_code
_entity_poly.pdbx_strand_id
1 'polypeptide(L)'
;NPKSSAKVELDKFSKLIEIIGLHDYESMKLAKNLKAFYVADDLFLRKVHNNINHTNRSSNSIAILYYFYEKNTDLLLNELLNLSKGNYLFLFNSPILVHLVKQTVENHPVVGHGTSYEVLENTIRNSLDTRFMFQQYEPILLDTLNRLYELEIAGNYGYVIQRIIKSLKDYYTTYGLDSAILRGKLKLLASMNLSKQTYLETVFNKI
;
A
#
# COMPACT_ATOMS: atom_id res chain seq x y z
N ASN A 1 42.95 -14.33 -1.45
CA ASN A 1 43.73 -13.12 -1.07
C ASN A 1 42.79 -12.12 -0.37
N PRO A 2 42.72 -12.11 0.98
CA PRO A 2 41.72 -11.36 1.75
C PRO A 2 41.79 -9.83 1.55
N LYS A 3 42.93 -9.30 1.11
CA LYS A 3 43.08 -7.88 0.75
C LYS A 3 42.29 -7.47 -0.51
N SER A 4 41.94 -8.42 -1.37
CA SER A 4 41.17 -8.19 -2.60
C SER A 4 39.67 -8.08 -2.34
N SER A 5 39.12 -8.83 -1.38
CA SER A 5 37.67 -8.78 -1.07
C SER A 5 37.32 -7.52 -0.28
N ALA A 6 38.15 -7.13 0.69
CA ALA A 6 37.94 -5.93 1.50
C ALA A 6 37.97 -4.64 0.65
N LYS A 7 38.86 -4.57 -0.35
CA LYS A 7 38.95 -3.41 -1.25
C LYS A 7 37.73 -3.31 -2.17
N VAL A 8 37.19 -4.45 -2.62
CA VAL A 8 35.97 -4.51 -3.44
C VAL A 8 34.72 -4.18 -2.62
N GLU A 9 34.66 -4.59 -1.35
CA GLU A 9 33.59 -4.18 -0.44
C GLU A 9 33.63 -2.67 -0.17
N LEU A 10 34.79 -2.12 0.18
CA LEU A 10 34.96 -0.68 0.40
C LEU A 10 34.55 0.17 -0.81
N ASP A 11 34.89 -0.28 -2.03
CA ASP A 11 34.56 0.42 -3.29
C ASP A 11 33.07 0.33 -3.67
N LYS A 12 32.38 -0.74 -3.25
CA LYS A 12 30.91 -0.85 -3.39
C LYS A 12 30.18 0.02 -2.37
N PHE A 13 30.72 0.14 -1.15
CA PHE A 13 30.12 0.97 -0.11
C PHE A 13 30.24 2.47 -0.40
N SER A 14 31.35 2.95 -0.98
CA SER A 14 31.47 4.36 -1.38
C SER A 14 30.46 4.73 -2.48
N LYS A 15 30.32 3.89 -3.51
CA LYS A 15 29.33 4.08 -4.59
C LYS A 15 27.90 4.06 -4.07
N LEU A 16 27.60 3.21 -3.09
CA LEU A 16 26.28 3.19 -2.49
C LEU A 16 25.96 4.52 -1.77
N ILE A 17 26.92 5.07 -1.03
CA ILE A 17 26.79 6.38 -0.36
C ILE A 17 26.64 7.50 -1.40
N GLU A 18 27.34 7.44 -2.52
CA GLU A 18 27.14 8.40 -3.62
C GLU A 18 25.73 8.34 -4.21
N ILE A 19 25.13 7.14 -4.30
CA ILE A 19 23.79 6.96 -4.86
C ILE A 19 22.69 7.40 -3.89
N ILE A 20 22.78 7.03 -2.60
CA ILE A 20 21.73 7.34 -1.61
C ILE A 20 21.94 8.67 -0.91
N GLY A 21 23.14 9.23 -0.93
CA GLY A 21 23.52 10.40 -0.16
C GLY A 21 24.00 10.07 1.26
N LEU A 22 24.93 10.87 1.77
CA LEU A 22 25.54 10.67 3.08
C LEU A 22 24.52 10.77 4.22
N HIS A 23 23.59 11.72 4.15
CA HIS A 23 22.59 11.95 5.20
C HIS A 23 21.63 10.76 5.38
N ASP A 24 21.15 10.16 4.28
CA ASP A 24 20.29 8.98 4.34
C ASP A 24 21.04 7.77 4.87
N TYR A 25 22.29 7.59 4.44
CA TYR A 25 23.15 6.52 4.96
C TYR A 25 23.41 6.64 6.46
N GLU A 26 23.74 7.84 6.94
CA GLU A 26 23.94 8.11 8.37
C GLU A 26 22.66 7.87 9.17
N SER A 27 21.50 8.26 8.62
CA SER A 27 20.20 8.01 9.23
C SER A 27 19.90 6.50 9.33
N MET A 28 20.22 5.73 8.29
CA MET A 28 20.10 4.26 8.31
C MET A 28 21.01 3.63 9.37
N LYS A 29 22.24 4.11 9.51
CA LYS A 29 23.19 3.65 10.55
C LYS A 29 22.69 3.97 11.94
N LEU A 30 22.19 5.19 12.15
CA LEU A 30 21.65 5.62 13.42
C LEU A 30 20.48 4.73 13.84
N ALA A 31 19.52 4.49 12.94
CA ALA A 31 18.38 3.61 13.20
C ALA A 31 18.83 2.18 13.60
N LYS A 32 19.82 1.62 12.89
CA LYS A 32 20.41 0.31 13.24
C LYS A 32 21.02 0.32 14.64
N ASN A 33 21.86 1.31 14.94
CA ASN A 33 22.58 1.40 16.20
C ASN A 33 21.62 1.53 17.40
N LEU A 34 20.56 2.32 17.22
CA LEU A 34 19.50 2.50 18.22
C LEU A 34 18.50 1.35 18.26
N LYS A 35 18.61 0.36 17.36
CA LYS A 35 17.60 -0.70 17.14
C LYS A 35 16.19 -0.15 16.89
N ALA A 36 16.11 1.06 16.35
CA ALA A 36 14.89 1.79 16.04
C ALA A 36 14.32 1.36 14.67
N PHE A 37 13.06 1.72 14.42
CA PHE A 37 12.49 1.63 13.08
C PHE A 37 13.09 2.72 12.19
N TYR A 38 13.55 2.34 11.00
CA TYR A 38 13.97 3.30 9.99
C TYR A 38 12.75 3.81 9.21
N VAL A 39 12.58 5.12 9.16
CA VAL A 39 11.43 5.74 8.50
C VAL A 39 11.95 6.50 7.30
N ALA A 40 11.54 6.06 6.11
CA ALA A 40 11.82 6.75 4.87
C ALA A 40 10.67 6.54 3.89
N ASP A 41 10.26 7.62 3.24
CA ASP A 41 9.21 7.55 2.24
C ASP A 41 9.73 6.85 0.98
N ASP A 42 10.97 7.14 0.58
CA ASP A 42 11.62 6.48 -0.55
C ASP A 42 11.74 4.95 -0.34
N LEU A 43 11.09 4.20 -1.23
CA LEU A 43 11.12 2.74 -1.25
C LEU A 43 12.53 2.19 -1.53
N PHE A 44 13.30 2.87 -2.39
CA PHE A 44 14.67 2.49 -2.68
C PHE A 44 15.51 2.56 -1.39
N LEU A 45 15.43 3.66 -0.65
CA LEU A 45 16.12 3.80 0.64
C LEU A 45 15.71 2.71 1.64
N ARG A 46 14.42 2.40 1.76
CA ARG A 46 13.94 1.31 2.64
C ARG A 46 14.48 -0.06 2.23
N LYS A 47 14.49 -0.37 0.92
CA LYS A 47 15.07 -1.63 0.41
C LYS A 47 16.56 -1.71 0.65
N VAL A 48 17.29 -0.61 0.44
CA VAL A 48 18.72 -0.51 0.73
C VAL A 48 18.98 -0.72 2.22
N HIS A 49 18.23 -0.07 3.11
CA HIS A 49 18.32 -0.26 4.56
C HIS A 49 18.15 -1.73 4.96
N ASN A 50 17.11 -2.39 4.44
CA ASN A 50 16.82 -3.78 4.77
C ASN A 50 17.92 -4.72 4.27
N ASN A 51 18.51 -4.44 3.10
CA ASN A 51 19.62 -5.22 2.54
C ASN A 51 20.93 -5.01 3.32
N ILE A 52 21.30 -3.78 3.68
CA ILE A 52 22.55 -3.48 4.42
C ILE A 52 22.47 -4.00 5.85
N ASN A 53 21.32 -3.86 6.49
CA ASN A 53 21.18 -4.15 7.92
C ASN A 53 20.58 -5.51 8.21
N HIS A 54 20.13 -6.24 7.18
CA HIS A 54 19.43 -7.53 7.31
C HIS A 54 18.27 -7.46 8.31
N THR A 55 17.54 -6.34 8.31
CA THR A 55 16.36 -6.15 9.15
C THR A 55 15.15 -5.82 8.29
N ASN A 56 13.96 -6.24 8.72
CA ASN A 56 12.69 -5.84 8.12
C ASN A 56 12.03 -4.69 8.92
N ARG A 57 12.83 -3.85 9.58
CA ARG A 57 12.35 -2.79 10.48
C ARG A 57 12.39 -1.42 9.82
N SER A 58 11.92 -1.34 8.58
CA SER A 58 11.68 -0.06 7.92
C SER A 58 10.19 0.15 7.67
N SER A 59 9.76 1.39 7.82
CA SER A 59 8.43 1.84 7.49
C SER A 59 8.52 3.22 6.86
N ASN A 60 7.39 3.82 6.60
CA ASN A 60 7.29 5.11 5.95
C ASN A 60 6.49 6.10 6.81
N SER A 61 6.43 7.36 6.40
CA SER A 61 5.79 8.42 7.19
C SER A 61 4.29 8.21 7.37
N ILE A 62 3.60 7.58 6.41
CA ILE A 62 2.17 7.29 6.51
C ILE A 62 1.85 6.41 7.70
N ALA A 63 2.63 5.36 7.95
CA ALA A 63 2.43 4.52 9.14
C ALA A 63 2.48 5.33 10.45
N ILE A 64 3.24 6.42 10.49
CA ILE A 64 3.32 7.35 11.62
C ILE A 64 2.14 8.32 11.61
N LEU A 65 1.72 8.80 10.44
CA LEU A 65 0.53 9.64 10.31
C LEU A 65 -0.73 8.93 10.83
N TYR A 66 -0.85 7.62 10.62
CA TYR A 66 -1.91 6.81 11.25
C TYR A 66 -1.91 6.89 12.77
N TYR A 67 -0.73 6.81 13.39
CA TYR A 67 -0.61 6.92 14.84
C TYR A 67 -1.05 8.29 15.36
N PHE A 68 -0.72 9.36 14.65
CA PHE A 68 -1.08 10.73 15.06
C PHE A 68 -2.53 11.09 14.78
N TYR A 69 -3.12 10.55 13.70
CA TYR A 69 -4.47 10.90 13.28
C TYR A 69 -5.52 9.82 13.55
N GLU A 70 -5.22 8.82 14.39
CA GLU A 70 -6.14 7.73 14.75
C GLU A 70 -7.54 8.24 15.18
N LYS A 71 -7.60 9.43 15.80
CA LYS A 71 -8.84 10.04 16.30
C LYS A 71 -9.49 11.04 15.33
N ASN A 72 -8.87 11.34 14.19
CA ASN A 72 -9.38 12.30 13.21
C ASN A 72 -9.25 11.75 11.78
N THR A 73 -10.13 10.80 11.46
CA THR A 73 -10.17 10.08 10.18
C THR A 73 -10.32 11.02 8.98
N ASP A 74 -11.13 12.08 9.10
CA ASP A 74 -11.33 13.03 8.00
C ASP A 74 -10.07 13.82 7.68
N LEU A 75 -9.36 14.30 8.71
CA LEU A 75 -8.09 14.99 8.51
C LEU A 75 -7.07 14.04 7.88
N LEU A 76 -6.98 12.80 8.38
CA LEU A 76 -6.11 11.78 7.81
C LEU A 76 -6.42 11.53 6.33
N LEU A 77 -7.68 11.29 5.97
CA LEU A 77 -8.09 11.04 4.60
C LEU A 77 -7.75 12.21 3.67
N ASN A 78 -7.92 13.45 4.13
CA ASN A 78 -7.56 14.63 3.34
C ASN A 78 -6.05 14.77 3.15
N GLU A 79 -5.24 14.56 4.19
CA GLU A 79 -3.77 14.56 4.08
C GLU A 79 -3.29 13.47 3.12
N LEU A 80 -3.85 12.27 3.24
CA LEU A 80 -3.56 11.16 2.34
C LEU A 80 -3.95 11.46 0.89
N LEU A 81 -5.11 12.09 0.67
CA LEU A 81 -5.51 12.54 -0.66
C LEU A 81 -4.54 13.59 -1.20
N ASN A 82 -4.07 14.53 -0.39
CA ASN A 82 -3.12 15.55 -0.82
C ASN A 82 -1.75 14.95 -1.18
N LEU A 83 -1.24 14.05 -0.34
CA LEU A 83 -0.04 13.26 -0.64
C LEU A 83 -0.23 12.43 -1.91
N SER A 84 -1.44 11.93 -2.14
CA SER A 84 -1.76 11.14 -3.33
C SER A 84 -1.64 11.93 -4.62
N LYS A 85 -2.08 13.18 -4.64
CA LYS A 85 -1.95 14.07 -5.81
C LYS A 85 -0.49 14.35 -6.15
N GLY A 86 0.42 14.26 -5.17
CA GLY A 86 1.86 14.39 -5.34
C GLY A 86 2.58 13.08 -5.67
N ASN A 87 1.87 11.97 -5.92
CA ASN A 87 2.43 10.63 -6.12
C ASN A 87 3.20 10.04 -4.92
N TYR A 88 2.99 10.56 -3.70
CA TYR A 88 3.59 10.04 -2.46
C TYR A 88 2.84 8.81 -1.93
N LEU A 89 2.41 7.92 -2.82
CA LEU A 89 1.39 6.91 -2.51
C LEU A 89 1.93 5.55 -2.14
N PHE A 90 3.25 5.34 -2.24
CA PHE A 90 3.97 4.08 -2.00
C PHE A 90 3.98 3.61 -0.53
N LEU A 91 2.96 4.04 0.22
CA LEU A 91 2.96 4.10 1.65
C LEU A 91 1.83 3.31 2.35
N PHE A 92 0.77 2.91 1.64
CA PHE A 92 -0.27 2.08 2.25
C PHE A 92 0.14 0.61 2.26
N ASN A 93 0.01 -0.03 3.42
CA ASN A 93 -0.08 -1.48 3.51
C ASN A 93 -1.54 -1.90 3.74
N SER A 94 -1.83 -3.18 3.54
CA SER A 94 -3.18 -3.70 3.65
C SER A 94 -3.81 -3.47 5.04
N PRO A 95 -3.13 -3.75 6.18
CA PRO A 95 -3.66 -3.42 7.51
C PRO A 95 -4.10 -1.96 7.66
N ILE A 96 -3.27 -1.04 7.18
CA ILE A 96 -3.54 0.40 7.18
C ILE A 96 -4.79 0.72 6.36
N LEU A 97 -4.90 0.16 5.15
CA LEU A 97 -6.02 0.44 4.26
C LEU A 97 -7.32 -0.14 4.82
N VAL A 98 -7.28 -1.35 5.41
CA VAL A 98 -8.42 -1.93 6.12
C VAL A 98 -8.88 -1.03 7.28
N HIS A 99 -7.93 -0.51 8.05
CA HIS A 99 -8.25 0.39 9.16
C HIS A 99 -8.92 1.68 8.68
N LEU A 100 -8.40 2.32 7.62
CA LEU A 100 -9.06 3.48 7.00
C LEU A 100 -10.48 3.18 6.56
N VAL A 101 -10.66 2.07 5.84
CA VAL A 101 -11.96 1.66 5.33
C VAL A 101 -12.93 1.48 6.50
N LYS A 102 -12.49 0.79 7.55
CA LYS A 102 -13.27 0.60 8.78
C LYS A 102 -13.69 1.93 9.40
N GLN A 103 -12.74 2.82 9.67
CA GLN A 103 -13.07 4.13 10.24
C GLN A 103 -13.98 4.95 9.34
N THR A 104 -13.79 4.88 8.01
CA THR A 104 -14.63 5.59 7.05
C THR A 104 -16.07 5.07 7.11
N VAL A 105 -16.25 3.74 7.10
CA VAL A 105 -17.56 3.10 7.14
C VAL A 105 -18.28 3.33 8.46
N GLU A 106 -17.56 3.26 9.59
CA GLU A 106 -18.14 3.42 10.93
C GLU A 106 -18.53 4.87 11.23
N ASN A 107 -17.73 5.85 10.77
CA ASN A 107 -17.94 7.26 11.11
C ASN A 107 -18.78 8.02 10.07
N HIS A 108 -18.89 7.50 8.84
CA HIS A 108 -19.61 8.16 7.74
C HIS A 108 -20.65 7.22 7.14
N PRO A 109 -21.94 7.37 7.48
CA PRO A 109 -22.99 6.51 6.93
C PRO A 109 -23.41 6.90 5.51
N VAL A 110 -23.07 8.13 5.06
CA VAL A 110 -23.51 8.66 3.76
C VAL A 110 -22.46 8.41 2.69
N VAL A 111 -22.87 7.72 1.64
CA VAL A 111 -22.06 7.45 0.44
C VAL A 111 -22.44 8.45 -0.66
N GLY A 112 -21.46 9.13 -1.26
CA GLY A 112 -21.74 10.06 -2.35
C GLY A 112 -20.54 10.94 -2.73
N HIS A 113 -20.79 11.86 -3.67
CA HIS A 113 -19.83 12.90 -4.03
C HIS A 113 -19.66 13.88 -2.85
N GLY A 114 -18.43 14.33 -2.63
CA GLY A 114 -18.00 15.18 -1.52
C GLY A 114 -17.84 14.45 -0.18
N THR A 115 -18.08 13.14 -0.10
CA THR A 115 -17.99 12.41 1.17
C THR A 115 -16.64 11.73 1.39
N SER A 116 -16.36 11.31 2.63
CA SER A 116 -15.12 10.60 3.00
C SER A 116 -14.91 9.31 2.18
N TYR A 117 -15.98 8.71 1.64
CA TYR A 117 -15.88 7.60 0.69
C TYR A 117 -15.24 8.01 -0.64
N GLU A 118 -15.62 9.16 -1.19
CA GLU A 118 -15.01 9.66 -2.43
C GLU A 118 -13.53 10.01 -2.20
N VAL A 119 -13.21 10.62 -1.05
CA VAL A 119 -11.81 10.92 -0.70
C VAL A 119 -10.97 9.63 -0.64
N LEU A 120 -11.49 8.58 -0.02
CA LEU A 120 -10.87 7.26 0.02
C LEU A 120 -10.74 6.64 -1.39
N GLU A 121 -11.81 6.67 -2.20
CA GLU A 121 -11.82 6.15 -3.58
C GLU A 121 -10.77 6.87 -4.43
N ASN A 122 -10.69 8.20 -4.36
CA ASN A 122 -9.70 8.98 -5.08
C ASN A 122 -8.27 8.71 -4.60
N THR A 123 -8.06 8.52 -3.28
CA THR A 123 -6.76 8.15 -2.73
C THR A 123 -6.28 6.79 -3.29
N ILE A 124 -7.18 5.80 -3.35
CA ILE A 124 -6.89 4.48 -3.93
C ILE A 124 -6.61 4.61 -5.43
N ARG A 125 -7.45 5.33 -6.18
CA ARG A 125 -7.27 5.52 -7.63
C ARG A 125 -5.95 6.17 -7.97
N ASN A 126 -5.60 7.26 -7.29
CA ASN A 126 -4.31 7.93 -7.48
C ASN A 126 -3.14 6.95 -7.23
N SER A 127 -3.31 5.96 -6.35
CA SER A 127 -2.24 4.99 -6.03
C SER A 127 -1.99 3.99 -7.16
N LEU A 128 -2.87 3.97 -8.17
CA LEU A 128 -2.81 3.10 -9.33
C LEU A 128 -2.46 3.84 -10.62
N ASP A 129 -2.22 5.15 -10.57
CA ASP A 129 -2.19 6.05 -11.75
C ASP A 129 -1.01 5.83 -12.70
N THR A 130 0.04 5.14 -12.25
CA THR A 130 1.13 4.67 -13.12
C THR A 130 1.24 3.16 -13.11
N ARG A 131 1.67 2.57 -14.24
CA ARG A 131 1.82 1.11 -14.37
C ARG A 131 2.75 0.51 -13.31
N PHE A 132 3.83 1.22 -12.98
CA PHE A 132 4.76 0.81 -11.92
C PHE A 132 4.06 0.78 -10.56
N MET A 133 3.36 1.84 -10.20
CA MET A 133 2.64 1.92 -8.93
C MET A 133 1.52 0.88 -8.87
N PHE A 134 0.75 0.72 -9.93
CA PHE A 134 -0.26 -0.33 -10.05
C PHE A 134 0.29 -1.73 -9.73
N GLN A 135 1.45 -2.10 -10.30
CA GLN A 135 2.08 -3.39 -10.01
C GLN A 135 2.51 -3.55 -8.54
N GLN A 136 2.88 -2.46 -7.87
CA GLN A 136 3.22 -2.49 -6.44
C GLN A 136 1.97 -2.54 -5.55
N TYR A 137 0.89 -1.85 -5.94
CA TYR A 137 -0.33 -1.67 -5.15
C TYR A 137 -1.35 -2.77 -5.32
N GLU A 138 -1.40 -3.42 -6.49
CA GLU A 138 -2.36 -4.47 -6.77
C GLU A 138 -2.32 -5.59 -5.70
N PRO A 139 -1.16 -6.16 -5.31
CA PRO A 139 -1.12 -7.18 -4.26
C PRO A 139 -1.67 -6.68 -2.92
N ILE A 140 -1.46 -5.40 -2.60
CA ILE A 140 -1.92 -4.77 -1.36
C ILE A 140 -3.45 -4.64 -1.37
N LEU A 141 -4.02 -4.21 -2.49
CA LEU A 141 -5.47 -4.12 -2.67
C LEU A 141 -6.13 -5.50 -2.65
N LEU A 142 -5.50 -6.52 -3.24
CA LEU A 142 -5.99 -7.90 -3.20
C LEU A 142 -5.99 -8.46 -1.77
N ASP A 143 -4.94 -8.24 -0.97
CA ASP A 143 -4.93 -8.60 0.45
C ASP A 143 -5.97 -7.81 1.26
N THR A 144 -6.16 -6.53 0.92
CA THR A 144 -7.18 -5.67 1.55
C THR A 144 -8.59 -6.23 1.28
N LEU A 145 -8.91 -6.58 0.03
CA LEU A 145 -10.18 -7.21 -0.34
C LEU A 145 -10.43 -8.50 0.44
N ASN A 146 -9.39 -9.32 0.59
CA ASN A 146 -9.47 -10.54 1.38
C ASN A 146 -9.89 -10.26 2.83
N ARG A 147 -9.32 -9.24 3.47
CA ARG A 147 -9.65 -8.83 4.84
C ARG A 147 -11.01 -8.14 4.96
N LEU A 148 -11.36 -7.27 4.01
CA LEU A 148 -12.65 -6.56 4.02
C LEU A 148 -13.83 -7.52 3.87
N TYR A 149 -13.70 -8.59 3.10
CA TYR A 149 -14.77 -9.59 3.00
C TYR A 149 -15.10 -10.24 4.36
N GLU A 150 -14.09 -10.52 5.20
CA GLU A 150 -14.34 -11.06 6.54
C GLU A 150 -15.11 -10.06 7.42
N LEU A 151 -14.90 -8.75 7.20
CA LEU A 151 -15.64 -7.68 7.88
C LEU A 151 -17.03 -7.45 7.28
N GLU A 152 -17.22 -7.66 5.98
CA GLU A 152 -18.53 -7.55 5.30
C GLU A 152 -19.55 -8.52 5.89
N ILE A 153 -19.12 -9.73 6.24
CA ILE A 153 -20.01 -10.70 6.93
C ILE A 153 -20.56 -10.09 8.23
N ALA A 154 -19.83 -9.17 8.86
CA ALA A 154 -20.19 -8.51 10.11
C ALA A 154 -20.73 -7.07 9.95
N GLY A 155 -20.79 -6.50 8.73
CA GLY A 155 -21.05 -5.06 8.53
C GLY A 155 -21.40 -4.65 7.10
N ASN A 156 -21.21 -3.36 6.77
CA ASN A 156 -21.60 -2.78 5.47
C ASN A 156 -20.38 -2.20 4.73
N TYR A 157 -19.51 -3.08 4.26
CA TYR A 157 -18.27 -2.84 3.52
C TYR A 157 -18.40 -3.10 2.01
N GLY A 158 -19.50 -3.70 1.57
CA GLY A 158 -19.68 -4.17 0.19
C GLY A 158 -19.54 -3.08 -0.87
N TYR A 159 -19.95 -1.84 -0.55
CA TYR A 159 -19.73 -0.69 -1.42
C TYR A 159 -18.23 -0.47 -1.71
N VAL A 160 -17.39 -0.48 -0.67
CA VAL A 160 -15.95 -0.26 -0.79
C VAL A 160 -15.28 -1.41 -1.55
N ILE A 161 -15.69 -2.65 -1.26
CA ILE A 161 -15.23 -3.83 -2.01
C ILE A 161 -15.52 -3.68 -3.51
N GLN A 162 -16.75 -3.29 -3.87
CA GLN A 162 -17.13 -3.05 -5.26
C GLN A 162 -16.27 -1.96 -5.91
N ARG A 163 -15.98 -0.86 -5.21
CA ARG A 163 -15.16 0.25 -5.73
C ARG A 163 -13.70 -0.14 -5.94
N ILE A 164 -13.11 -0.93 -5.03
CA ILE A 164 -11.75 -1.43 -5.20
C ILE A 164 -11.68 -2.38 -6.40
N ILE A 165 -12.62 -3.33 -6.54
CA ILE A 165 -12.63 -4.27 -7.67
C ILE A 165 -12.81 -3.53 -9.00
N LYS A 166 -13.73 -2.54 -9.03
CA LYS A 166 -13.94 -1.70 -10.21
C LYS A 166 -12.65 -0.96 -10.60
N SER A 167 -12.00 -0.31 -9.64
CA SER A 167 -10.74 0.41 -9.88
C SER A 167 -9.66 -0.52 -10.43
N LEU A 168 -9.49 -1.71 -9.84
CA LEU A 168 -8.56 -2.71 -10.37
C LEU A 168 -8.90 -3.08 -11.82
N LYS A 169 -10.15 -3.36 -12.13
CA LYS A 169 -10.61 -3.72 -13.49
C LYS A 169 -10.36 -2.60 -14.50
N ASP A 170 -10.64 -1.36 -14.12
CA ASP A 170 -10.41 -0.16 -14.95
C ASP A 170 -8.91 -0.03 -15.27
N TYR A 171 -8.03 -0.16 -14.27
CA TYR A 171 -6.58 -0.06 -14.48
C TYR A 171 -5.97 -1.26 -15.21
N TYR A 172 -6.53 -2.47 -15.06
CA TYR A 172 -6.19 -3.60 -15.94
C TYR A 172 -6.41 -3.23 -17.41
N THR A 173 -7.56 -2.65 -17.72
CA THR A 173 -7.91 -2.19 -19.07
C THR A 173 -6.95 -1.09 -19.53
N THR A 174 -6.73 -0.06 -18.70
CA THR A 174 -5.82 1.06 -18.99
C THR A 174 -4.39 0.60 -19.33
N TYR A 175 -3.89 -0.43 -18.65
CA TYR A 175 -2.54 -0.96 -18.88
C TYR A 175 -2.47 -2.13 -19.88
N GLY A 176 -3.56 -2.41 -20.60
CA GLY A 176 -3.63 -3.47 -21.61
C GLY A 176 -3.47 -4.88 -21.04
N LEU A 177 -3.87 -5.08 -19.78
CA LEU A 177 -3.87 -6.37 -19.11
C LEU A 177 -5.26 -7.02 -19.23
N ASP A 178 -5.29 -8.33 -19.44
CA ASP A 178 -6.56 -9.06 -19.53
C ASP A 178 -7.26 -9.10 -18.16
N SER A 179 -8.49 -8.61 -18.11
CA SER A 179 -9.36 -8.68 -16.92
C SER A 179 -9.62 -10.11 -16.42
N ALA A 180 -9.45 -11.12 -17.28
CA ALA A 180 -9.50 -12.53 -16.87
C ALA A 180 -8.40 -12.90 -15.86
N ILE A 181 -7.24 -12.22 -15.90
CA ILE A 181 -6.16 -12.39 -14.92
C ILE A 181 -6.63 -11.88 -13.55
N LEU A 182 -7.24 -10.69 -13.48
CA LEU A 182 -7.83 -10.17 -12.25
C LEU A 182 -8.89 -11.12 -11.69
N ARG A 183 -9.79 -11.62 -12.55
CA ARG A 183 -10.79 -12.62 -12.17
C ARG A 183 -10.16 -13.89 -11.58
N GLY A 184 -9.08 -14.38 -12.19
CA GLY A 184 -8.30 -15.52 -11.68
C GLY A 184 -7.70 -15.24 -10.30
N LYS A 185 -7.11 -14.06 -10.10
CA LYS A 185 -6.57 -13.63 -8.79
C LYS A 185 -7.65 -13.54 -7.72
N LEU A 186 -8.82 -12.99 -8.04
CA LEU A 186 -9.97 -12.91 -7.11
C LEU A 186 -10.47 -14.31 -6.72
N LYS A 187 -10.53 -15.26 -7.67
CA LYS A 187 -10.86 -16.67 -7.36
C LYS A 187 -9.82 -17.31 -6.45
N LEU A 188 -8.54 -17.05 -6.69
CA LEU A 188 -7.45 -17.59 -5.87
C LEU A 188 -7.53 -17.07 -4.42
N LEU A 189 -7.84 -15.78 -4.21
CA LEU A 189 -8.06 -15.22 -2.87
C LEU A 189 -9.15 -15.96 -2.09
N ALA A 190 -10.13 -16.51 -2.81
CA ALA A 190 -11.27 -17.22 -2.23
C ALA A 190 -11.13 -18.75 -2.27
N SER A 191 -9.95 -19.29 -2.58
CA SER A 191 -9.72 -20.69 -2.97
C SER A 191 -10.12 -21.77 -1.95
N MET A 192 -10.58 -21.40 -0.75
CA MET A 192 -11.16 -22.33 0.24
C MET A 192 -12.52 -21.88 0.80
N ASN A 193 -13.11 -20.82 0.24
CA ASN A 193 -14.38 -20.24 0.71
C ASN A 193 -15.31 -19.98 -0.49
N LEU A 194 -16.23 -20.91 -0.74
CA LEU A 194 -17.15 -20.84 -1.87
C LEU A 194 -18.07 -19.61 -1.82
N SER A 195 -18.51 -19.20 -0.62
CA SER A 195 -19.33 -18.00 -0.43
C SER A 195 -18.57 -16.75 -0.83
N LYS A 196 -17.29 -16.65 -0.41
CA LYS A 196 -16.39 -15.54 -0.79
C LYS A 196 -16.15 -15.50 -2.28
N GLN A 197 -15.91 -16.66 -2.87
CA GLN A 197 -15.68 -16.78 -4.30
C GLN A 197 -16.92 -16.32 -5.07
N THR A 198 -18.10 -16.80 -4.68
CA THR A 198 -19.38 -16.44 -5.30
C THR A 198 -19.65 -14.94 -5.17
N TYR A 199 -19.41 -14.36 -3.99
CA TYR A 199 -19.57 -12.94 -3.75
C TYR A 199 -18.64 -12.10 -4.63
N LEU A 200 -17.33 -12.35 -4.60
CA LEU A 200 -16.35 -11.60 -5.39
C LEU A 200 -16.58 -11.75 -6.89
N GLU A 201 -17.00 -12.93 -7.35
CA GLU A 201 -17.35 -13.18 -8.74
C GLU A 201 -18.63 -12.44 -9.15
N THR A 202 -19.63 -12.41 -8.28
CA THR A 202 -20.87 -11.64 -8.51
C THR A 202 -20.57 -10.14 -8.61
N VAL A 203 -19.76 -9.62 -7.69
CA VAL A 203 -19.33 -8.21 -7.73
C VAL A 203 -18.57 -7.94 -9.01
N PHE A 204 -17.57 -8.76 -9.35
CA PHE A 204 -16.75 -8.59 -10.56
C PHE A 204 -17.57 -8.58 -11.86
N ASN A 205 -18.63 -9.38 -11.95
CA ASN A 205 -19.47 -9.45 -13.16
C ASN A 205 -20.49 -8.31 -13.27
N LYS A 206 -20.83 -7.64 -12.16
CA LYS A 206 -21.84 -6.56 -12.12
C LYS A 206 -21.30 -5.21 -12.58
N ILE A 207 -20.00 -5.00 -12.40
CA ILE A 207 -19.19 -3.85 -12.86
C ILE A 207 -18.45 -4.25 -14.12
#